data_AF-A0A2R6IFP9-F1
#
_entry.id   AF-A0A2R6IFP9-F1
#
_cell.length_a   1.000
_cell.length_b   1.000
_cell.length_c   1.000
_cell.angle_alpha   90.00
_cell.angle_beta   90.00
_cell.angle_gamma   90.00
#
_symmetry.space_group_name_H-M   'P 1'
#
loop_
_entity.id
_entity.type
_entity.pdbx_description
1 polymer ?
#
loop_
_entity_poly.entity_id
_entity_poly.type
_entity_poly.pdbx_seq_one_letter_code
_entity_poly.pdbx_strand_id
1 'polypeptide(L)'
;MGEHECPTCGRTFESQRGAGIHHSKIHKEDGGKEKTECEICGAEFEYYPSDKKGLFCSECVETEEWRHRPDVDGSNNPRWKGGKREFECAVCGETFERYPSDAAGEVAVCSESCRCEWLSEAFTGDGHPNWRGGGNEAYGTGWAATRRAALERDDYACVLCGTDADDLGRNPDVHHIVPVRVFVEADGQDRADAHDLDNVASLCPGCHRRAEFGNVPRNRLRRAVGAR
;
A
#
# COMPACT_ATOMS: atom_id res chain seq x y z
N MET A 1 -43.93 -39.36 -13.85
CA MET A 1 -44.40 -37.96 -13.71
C MET A 1 -45.58 -38.03 -12.76
N GLY A 2 -45.42 -37.55 -11.53
CA GLY A 2 -46.48 -37.58 -10.53
C GLY A 2 -47.32 -36.32 -10.62
N GLU A 3 -48.64 -36.47 -10.72
CA GLU A 3 -49.56 -35.34 -10.62
C GLU A 3 -49.71 -34.99 -9.13
N HIS A 4 -49.44 -33.74 -8.77
CA HIS A 4 -49.53 -33.25 -7.39
C HIS A 4 -50.74 -32.34 -7.25
N GLU A 5 -51.68 -32.73 -6.38
CA GLU A 5 -52.93 -32.01 -6.17
C GLU A 5 -52.82 -30.94 -5.06
N CYS A 6 -53.39 -29.77 -5.29
CA CYS A 6 -53.53 -28.73 -4.29
C CYS A 6 -54.62 -29.13 -3.26
N PRO A 7 -54.30 -29.28 -1.97
CA PRO A 7 -55.25 -29.76 -0.97
C PRO A 7 -56.43 -28.81 -0.72
N THR A 8 -56.31 -27.54 -1.13
CA THR A 8 -57.32 -26.50 -0.88
C THR A 8 -58.30 -26.29 -2.04
N CYS A 9 -57.91 -26.60 -3.27
CA CYS A 9 -58.78 -26.39 -4.44
C CYS A 9 -58.83 -27.55 -5.44
N GLY A 10 -58.13 -28.65 -5.19
CA GLY A 10 -58.13 -29.83 -6.03
C GLY A 10 -57.46 -29.66 -7.41
N ARG A 11 -56.80 -28.52 -7.68
CA ARG A 11 -56.03 -28.34 -8.93
C ARG A 11 -54.79 -29.23 -8.93
N THR A 12 -54.56 -29.93 -10.03
CA THR A 12 -53.39 -30.78 -10.25
C THR A 12 -52.26 -30.01 -10.94
N PHE A 13 -51.03 -30.29 -10.53
CA PHE A 13 -49.80 -29.67 -11.04
C PHE A 13 -48.77 -30.75 -11.38
N GLU A 14 -47.95 -30.50 -12.39
CA GLU A 14 -46.90 -31.43 -12.85
C GLU A 14 -45.73 -31.60 -11.87
N SER A 15 -45.67 -30.76 -10.83
CA SER A 15 -44.63 -30.83 -9.80
C SER A 15 -45.13 -30.33 -8.44
N GLN A 16 -44.57 -30.91 -7.37
CA GLN A 16 -44.85 -30.50 -5.99
C GLN A 16 -44.50 -29.03 -5.73
N ARG A 17 -43.44 -28.51 -6.38
CA ARG A 17 -43.06 -27.08 -6.30
C ARG A 17 -44.10 -26.17 -6.95
N GLY A 18 -44.68 -26.59 -8.09
CA GLY A 18 -45.77 -25.86 -8.75
C GLY A 18 -47.02 -25.79 -7.87
N ALA A 19 -47.42 -26.92 -7.28
CA ALA A 19 -48.52 -26.98 -6.33
C ALA A 19 -48.27 -26.07 -5.10
N GLY A 20 -47.05 -26.06 -4.54
CA GLY A 20 -46.71 -25.21 -3.39
C GLY A 20 -46.70 -23.70 -3.66
N ILE A 21 -46.26 -23.27 -4.85
CA ILE A 21 -46.33 -21.85 -5.25
C ILE A 21 -47.79 -21.43 -5.48
N HIS A 22 -48.59 -22.28 -6.13
CA HIS A 22 -50.02 -22.03 -6.28
C HIS A 22 -50.71 -21.93 -4.92
N HIS A 23 -50.44 -22.87 -4.01
CA HIS A 23 -51.02 -22.89 -2.68
C HIS A 23 -50.71 -21.61 -1.90
N SER A 24 -49.44 -21.21 -1.81
CA SER A 24 -49.03 -20.03 -1.05
C SER A 24 -49.52 -18.70 -1.64
N LYS A 25 -49.65 -18.59 -2.96
CA LYS A 25 -50.08 -17.34 -3.62
C LYS A 25 -51.59 -17.19 -3.75
N ILE A 26 -52.31 -18.27 -4.03
CA ILE A 26 -53.75 -18.25 -4.31
C ILE A 26 -54.57 -18.53 -3.06
N HIS A 27 -54.08 -19.44 -2.21
CA HIS A 27 -54.75 -19.85 -0.97
C HIS A 27 -54.04 -19.28 0.24
N LYS A 28 -53.52 -18.04 0.13
CA LYS A 28 -52.82 -17.32 1.21
C LYS A 28 -53.46 -17.68 2.55
N GLU A 29 -52.81 -18.56 3.29
CA GLU A 29 -53.09 -18.71 4.70
C GLU A 29 -52.49 -17.44 5.28
N ASP A 30 -53.36 -16.50 5.63
CA ASP A 30 -52.97 -15.31 6.35
C ASP A 30 -52.28 -15.79 7.63
N GLY A 31 -50.95 -15.78 7.61
CA GLY A 31 -50.15 -15.93 8.83
C GLY A 31 -50.63 -14.83 9.76
N GLY A 32 -51.48 -15.22 10.71
CA GLY A 32 -52.25 -14.30 11.53
C GLY A 32 -51.32 -13.29 12.14
N LYS A 33 -51.62 -12.01 11.94
CA LYS A 33 -50.85 -10.96 12.59
C LYS A 33 -51.04 -11.12 14.10
N GLU A 34 -49.95 -11.05 14.83
CA GLU A 34 -49.96 -11.02 16.28
C GLU A 34 -50.02 -9.56 16.76
N LYS A 35 -50.59 -9.36 17.94
CA LYS A 35 -50.69 -8.04 18.57
C LYS A 35 -49.66 -7.89 19.67
N THR A 36 -49.09 -6.71 19.78
CA THR A 36 -48.18 -6.33 20.87
C THR A 36 -48.36 -4.84 21.18
N GLU A 37 -47.91 -4.41 22.35
CA GLU A 37 -48.01 -3.03 22.79
C GLU A 37 -46.75 -2.25 22.42
N CYS A 38 -46.91 -0.99 22.03
CA CYS A 38 -45.82 -0.06 21.78
C CYS A 38 -45.19 0.41 23.10
N GLU A 39 -43.88 0.29 23.26
CA GLU A 39 -43.18 0.71 24.49
C GLU A 39 -43.17 2.25 24.71
N ILE A 40 -43.45 3.04 23.68
CA ILE A 40 -43.40 4.51 23.74
C ILE A 40 -44.75 5.12 24.11
N CYS A 41 -45.83 4.68 23.44
CA CYS A 41 -47.17 5.24 23.62
C CYS A 41 -48.19 4.27 24.23
N GLY A 42 -47.82 3.00 24.42
CA GLY A 42 -48.71 1.96 24.94
C GLY A 42 -49.77 1.45 23.96
N ALA A 43 -49.82 1.96 22.72
CA ALA A 43 -50.81 1.53 21.74
C ALA A 43 -50.58 0.08 21.28
N GLU A 44 -51.66 -0.71 21.18
CA GLU A 44 -51.61 -2.02 20.52
C GLU A 44 -51.42 -1.87 19.01
N PHE A 45 -50.51 -2.67 18.46
CA PHE A 45 -50.29 -2.75 17.03
C PHE A 45 -50.03 -4.19 16.57
N GLU A 46 -50.20 -4.41 15.27
CA GLU A 46 -50.09 -5.71 14.64
C GLU A 46 -48.72 -5.91 13.97
N TYR A 47 -48.16 -7.11 14.10
CA TYR A 47 -46.93 -7.51 13.42
C TYR A 47 -47.08 -8.93 12.84
N TYR A 48 -46.28 -9.25 11.81
CA TYR A 48 -46.25 -10.63 11.29
C TYR A 48 -45.36 -11.49 12.18
N PRO A 49 -45.77 -12.70 12.60
CA PRO A 49 -44.92 -13.61 13.38
C PRO A 49 -43.63 -14.03 12.67
N SER A 50 -43.57 -13.88 11.33
CA SER A 50 -42.35 -14.08 10.55
C SER A 50 -41.30 -12.98 10.79
N ASP A 51 -41.73 -11.80 11.24
CA ASP A 51 -40.86 -10.71 11.64
C ASP A 51 -40.47 -10.85 13.12
N LYS A 52 -39.43 -10.13 13.54
CA LYS A 52 -39.15 -10.02 14.99
C LYS A 52 -40.33 -9.34 15.68
N LYS A 53 -40.68 -9.81 16.88
CA LYS A 53 -41.70 -9.19 17.74
C LYS A 53 -41.52 -7.67 17.76
N GLY A 54 -42.55 -6.95 17.32
CA GLY A 54 -42.52 -5.50 17.28
C GLY A 54 -42.45 -4.91 18.68
N LEU A 55 -41.68 -3.83 18.86
CA LEU A 55 -41.61 -3.06 20.11
C LEU A 55 -42.27 -1.68 20.00
N PHE A 56 -42.41 -1.15 18.78
CA PHE A 56 -42.89 0.21 18.52
C PHE A 56 -43.91 0.22 17.38
N CYS A 57 -44.97 1.02 17.51
CA CYS A 57 -45.94 1.23 16.43
C CYS A 57 -45.35 2.11 15.31
N SER A 58 -45.95 2.05 14.11
CA SER A 58 -45.47 2.79 12.94
C SER A 58 -45.42 4.31 13.16
N GLU A 59 -46.40 4.86 13.87
CA GLU A 59 -46.47 6.29 14.17
C GLU A 59 -45.30 6.72 15.06
N CYS A 60 -45.06 6.05 16.19
CA CYS A 60 -43.91 6.37 17.05
C CYS A 60 -42.56 6.11 16.36
N VAL A 61 -42.47 5.17 15.41
CA VAL A 61 -41.25 4.99 14.61
C VAL A 61 -40.98 6.19 13.71
N GLU A 62 -42.03 6.87 13.23
CA GLU A 62 -41.95 8.04 12.35
C GLU A 62 -41.81 9.36 13.13
N THR A 63 -42.48 9.51 14.27
CA THR A 63 -42.62 10.79 14.98
C THR A 63 -41.71 10.90 16.20
N GLU A 64 -41.41 9.80 16.88
CA GLU A 64 -40.67 9.81 18.14
C GLU A 64 -39.19 9.47 17.93
N GLU A 65 -38.34 10.01 18.80
CA GLU A 65 -36.92 9.72 18.79
C GLU A 65 -36.62 8.40 19.53
N TRP A 66 -37.10 7.29 18.95
CA TRP A 66 -36.97 5.94 19.52
C TRP A 66 -35.57 5.35 19.41
N ARG A 67 -34.70 5.95 18.58
CA ARG A 67 -33.29 5.55 18.46
C ARG A 67 -32.43 6.50 19.26
N HIS A 68 -31.72 5.96 20.26
CA HIS A 68 -30.63 6.68 20.89
C HIS A 68 -29.57 7.04 19.85
N ARG A 69 -29.39 8.35 19.59
CA ARG A 69 -28.27 8.85 18.80
C ARG A 69 -27.04 8.82 19.69
N PRO A 70 -26.02 8.01 19.38
CA PRO A 70 -24.78 8.06 20.14
C PRO A 70 -24.20 9.47 20.05
N ASP A 71 -23.69 9.97 21.18
CA ASP A 71 -22.90 11.18 21.21
C ASP A 71 -21.71 11.00 20.25
N VAL A 72 -21.53 11.92 19.31
CA VAL A 72 -20.48 11.84 18.29
C VAL A 72 -19.29 12.73 18.63
N ASP A 73 -19.35 13.44 19.76
CA ASP A 73 -18.37 14.44 20.14
C ASP A 73 -17.53 14.01 21.35
N GLY A 74 -16.29 14.50 21.38
CA GLY A 74 -15.38 14.35 22.51
C GLY A 74 -15.16 12.91 22.98
N SER A 75 -15.13 12.74 24.30
CA SER A 75 -14.86 11.45 24.97
C SER A 75 -16.03 10.47 24.95
N ASN A 76 -17.24 10.94 24.62
CA ASN A 76 -18.43 10.12 24.58
C ASN A 76 -18.61 9.42 23.22
N ASN A 77 -17.87 9.86 22.20
CA ASN A 77 -17.87 9.23 20.89
C ASN A 77 -17.45 7.75 21.00
N PRO A 78 -18.27 6.78 20.54
CA PRO A 78 -17.92 5.35 20.57
C PRO A 78 -16.61 5.00 19.84
N ARG A 79 -16.15 5.87 18.94
CA ARG A 79 -14.88 5.75 18.21
C ARG A 79 -13.71 6.43 18.93
N TRP A 80 -13.93 7.13 20.03
CA TRP A 80 -12.86 7.79 20.78
C TRP A 80 -11.85 6.77 21.30
N LYS A 81 -10.58 7.00 20.99
CA LYS A 81 -9.45 6.13 21.40
C LYS A 81 -8.53 6.80 22.43
N GLY A 82 -9.02 7.86 23.08
CA GLY A 82 -8.25 8.69 23.99
C GLY A 82 -7.81 10.01 23.36
N GLY A 83 -7.44 10.97 24.22
CA GLY A 83 -6.95 12.28 23.81
C GLY A 83 -5.46 12.30 23.49
N LYS A 84 -4.89 13.51 23.51
CA LYS A 84 -3.45 13.70 23.45
C LYS A 84 -2.78 13.03 24.65
N ARG A 85 -1.57 12.52 24.44
CA ARG A 85 -0.69 12.02 25.49
C ARG A 85 0.61 12.82 25.46
N GLU A 86 1.29 12.87 26.60
CA GLU A 86 2.61 13.43 26.72
C GLU A 86 3.66 12.46 26.17
N PHE A 87 4.57 12.99 25.36
CA PHE A 87 5.72 12.29 24.79
C PHE A 87 6.98 13.13 25.05
N GLU A 88 8.13 12.47 25.10
CA GLU A 88 9.44 13.12 25.18
C GLU A 88 10.04 13.22 23.77
N CYS A 89 10.58 14.39 23.41
CA CYS A 89 11.24 14.59 22.13
C CYS A 89 12.61 13.90 22.11
N ALA A 90 12.83 13.00 21.15
CA ALA A 90 14.10 12.29 21.01
C ALA A 90 15.31 13.18 20.63
N VAL A 91 15.08 14.43 20.18
CA VAL A 91 16.13 15.35 19.77
C VAL A 91 16.44 16.38 20.85
N CYS A 92 15.43 17.12 21.33
CA CYS A 92 15.64 18.18 22.32
C CYS A 92 15.32 17.78 23.77
N GLY A 93 14.68 16.62 24.00
CA GLY A 93 14.28 16.16 25.33
C GLY A 93 13.06 16.88 25.93
N GLU A 94 12.46 17.85 25.23
CA GLU A 94 11.27 18.55 25.74
C GLU A 94 10.03 17.65 25.69
N THR A 95 9.16 17.78 26.70
CA THR A 95 7.86 17.10 26.73
C THR A 95 6.85 17.83 25.85
N PHE A 96 6.09 17.08 25.06
CA PHE A 96 5.08 17.63 24.17
C PHE A 96 3.86 16.71 24.05
N GLU A 97 2.72 17.28 23.65
CA GLU A 97 1.46 16.55 23.56
C GLU A 97 1.04 16.26 22.11
N ARG A 98 0.79 14.99 21.78
CA ARG A 98 0.22 14.56 20.48
C ARG A 98 -0.77 13.42 20.63
N TYR A 99 -1.54 13.14 19.57
CA TYR A 99 -2.32 11.91 19.54
C TYR A 99 -1.39 10.71 19.34
N PRO A 100 -1.66 9.56 19.98
CA PRO A 100 -0.88 8.35 19.77
C PRO A 100 -0.78 7.90 18.30
N SER A 101 -1.78 8.21 17.47
CA SER A 101 -1.75 7.95 16.03
C SER A 101 -0.68 8.77 15.30
N ASP A 102 -0.39 9.98 15.78
CA ASP A 102 0.58 10.90 15.19
C ASP A 102 2.01 10.61 15.69
N ALA A 103 2.12 9.89 16.80
CA ALA A 103 3.38 9.44 17.41
C ALA A 103 3.62 7.93 17.21
N ALA A 104 2.96 7.30 16.24
CA ALA A 104 3.01 5.85 16.03
C ALA A 104 4.35 5.31 15.46
N GLY A 105 5.35 6.17 15.28
CA GLY A 105 6.70 5.78 14.93
C GLY A 105 7.55 5.41 16.16
N GLU A 106 8.68 4.75 15.95
CA GLU A 106 9.64 4.42 17.03
C GLU A 106 10.25 5.67 17.67
N VAL A 107 10.22 6.81 16.98
CA VAL A 107 10.82 8.08 17.44
C VAL A 107 9.78 9.20 17.40
N ALA A 108 9.61 9.87 18.53
CA ALA A 108 8.72 11.02 18.68
C ALA A 108 9.55 12.31 18.76
N VAL A 109 9.21 13.33 17.96
CA VAL A 109 9.92 14.62 17.91
C VAL A 109 8.93 15.78 18.05
N CYS A 110 9.26 16.85 18.79
CA CYS A 110 8.30 17.89 19.14
C CYS A 110 7.91 18.79 17.95
N SER A 111 8.86 19.11 17.06
CA SER A 111 8.73 20.15 16.04
C SER A 111 9.28 19.71 14.69
N GLU A 112 8.96 20.46 13.61
CA GLU A 112 9.52 20.19 12.28
C GLU A 112 11.05 20.39 12.26
N SER A 113 11.59 21.31 13.06
CA SER A 113 13.05 21.48 13.16
C SER A 113 13.72 20.24 13.76
N CYS A 114 13.20 19.71 14.86
CA CYS A 114 13.69 18.45 15.43
C CYS A 114 13.48 17.27 14.47
N ARG A 115 12.39 17.27 13.71
CA ARG A 115 12.16 16.25 12.67
C ARG A 115 13.20 16.30 11.56
N CYS A 116 13.52 17.50 11.06
CA CYS A 116 14.56 17.69 10.05
C CYS A 116 15.94 17.25 10.56
N GLU A 117 16.28 17.61 11.80
CA GLU A 117 17.53 17.21 12.44
C GLU A 117 17.61 15.68 12.57
N TRP A 118 16.59 15.06 13.15
CA TRP A 118 16.52 13.60 13.26
C TRP A 118 16.61 12.89 11.90
N LEU A 119 15.89 13.37 10.88
CA LEU A 119 15.97 12.81 9.53
C LEU A 119 17.37 12.94 8.94
N SER A 120 18.04 14.08 9.15
CA SER A 120 19.38 14.31 8.61
C SER A 120 20.41 13.34 9.20
N GLU A 121 20.26 12.98 10.46
CA GLU A 121 21.15 12.02 11.13
C GLU A 121 20.76 10.58 10.79
N ALA A 122 19.48 10.23 10.96
CA ALA A 122 18.98 8.86 10.80
C ALA A 122 19.01 8.37 9.35
N PHE A 123 18.89 9.26 8.35
CA PHE A 123 18.87 8.90 6.93
C PHE A 123 20.18 9.27 6.22
N THR A 124 21.32 9.10 6.89
CA THR A 124 22.65 9.27 6.30
C THR A 124 23.44 7.96 6.38
N GLY A 125 24.24 7.67 5.34
CA GLY A 125 25.13 6.50 5.33
C GLY A 125 24.36 5.19 5.53
N ASP A 126 24.79 4.40 6.52
CA ASP A 126 24.18 3.12 6.92
C ASP A 126 22.77 3.22 7.47
N GLY A 127 22.37 4.39 7.98
CA GLY A 127 21.01 4.62 8.43
C GLY A 127 19.98 4.76 7.30
N HIS A 128 20.40 5.06 6.06
CA HIS A 128 19.47 5.28 4.97
C HIS A 128 18.93 3.94 4.40
N PRO A 129 17.60 3.67 4.38
CA PRO A 129 17.05 2.35 4.00
C PRO A 129 17.41 1.86 2.59
N ASN A 130 17.67 2.79 1.66
CA ASN A 130 18.11 2.45 0.30
C ASN A 130 19.64 2.42 0.13
N TRP A 131 20.43 2.71 1.18
CA TRP A 131 21.88 2.65 1.07
C TRP A 131 22.35 1.20 1.02
N ARG A 132 23.11 0.88 -0.02
CA ARG A 132 23.64 -0.47 -0.29
C ARG A 132 25.16 -0.53 -0.06
N GLY A 133 25.72 0.45 0.64
CA GLY A 133 27.16 0.68 0.80
C GLY A 133 27.79 1.46 -0.37
N GLY A 134 28.98 2.01 -0.12
CA GLY A 134 29.78 2.79 -1.08
C GLY A 134 30.15 4.17 -0.54
N GLY A 135 31.44 4.40 -0.30
CA GLY A 135 31.97 5.70 0.15
C GLY A 135 32.28 6.65 -1.02
N ASN A 136 32.49 7.92 -0.71
CA ASN A 136 33.00 8.92 -1.67
C ASN A 136 34.52 8.80 -1.87
N GLU A 137 35.02 7.56 -1.82
CA GLU A 137 36.43 7.29 -1.99
C GLU A 137 36.82 7.49 -3.44
N ALA A 138 38.00 8.06 -3.67
CA ALA A 138 38.52 8.16 -5.02
C ALA A 138 38.53 6.75 -5.65
N TYR A 139 38.00 6.66 -6.87
CA TYR A 139 37.97 5.42 -7.66
C TYR A 139 39.36 4.80 -7.84
N GLY A 140 40.43 5.54 -7.58
CA GLY A 140 41.78 5.02 -7.59
C GLY A 140 42.44 5.16 -8.96
N THR A 141 43.63 4.58 -9.07
CA THR A 141 44.47 4.67 -10.27
C THR A 141 43.81 3.94 -11.44
N GLY A 142 43.87 4.53 -12.65
CA GLY A 142 43.38 3.90 -13.88
C GLY A 142 41.95 4.28 -14.29
N TRP A 143 41.09 4.72 -13.36
CA TRP A 143 39.70 5.06 -13.69
C TRP A 143 39.56 6.11 -14.80
N ALA A 144 40.36 7.19 -14.75
CA ALA A 144 40.29 8.24 -15.75
C ALA A 144 40.62 7.74 -17.17
N ALA A 145 41.51 6.75 -17.29
CA ALA A 145 41.86 6.12 -18.56
C ALA A 145 40.73 5.20 -19.04
N THR A 146 40.23 4.31 -18.17
CA THR A 146 39.12 3.40 -18.49
C THR A 146 37.85 4.16 -18.86
N ARG A 147 37.52 5.23 -18.12
CA ARG A 147 36.37 6.10 -18.40
C ARG A 147 36.45 6.71 -19.80
N ARG A 148 37.64 7.22 -20.17
CA ARG A 148 37.84 7.80 -21.50
C ARG A 148 37.70 6.74 -22.59
N ALA A 149 38.35 5.59 -22.42
CA ALA A 149 38.29 4.50 -23.38
C ALA A 149 36.87 3.92 -23.54
N ALA A 150 36.07 3.86 -22.48
CA ALA A 150 34.67 3.44 -22.55
C ALA A 150 33.81 4.42 -23.35
N LEU A 151 33.96 5.73 -23.12
CA LEU A 151 33.26 6.76 -23.88
C LEU A 151 33.66 6.76 -25.35
N GLU A 152 34.95 6.60 -25.66
CA GLU A 152 35.45 6.49 -27.03
C GLU A 152 34.96 5.23 -27.73
N ARG A 153 34.91 4.08 -27.04
CA ARG A 153 34.36 2.82 -27.56
C ARG A 153 32.88 2.95 -27.92
N ASP A 154 32.12 3.61 -27.05
CA ASP A 154 30.66 3.71 -27.14
C ASP A 154 30.21 4.91 -27.99
N ASP A 155 31.13 5.57 -28.69
CA ASP A 155 30.89 6.77 -29.51
C ASP A 155 30.15 7.88 -28.76
N TYR A 156 30.47 8.04 -27.47
CA TYR A 156 29.80 8.97 -26.56
C TYR A 156 28.27 8.79 -26.50
N ALA A 157 27.78 7.59 -26.79
CA ALA A 157 26.37 7.25 -26.79
C ALA A 157 26.02 6.17 -25.75
N CYS A 158 24.75 6.15 -25.34
CA CYS A 158 24.23 5.14 -24.45
C CYS A 158 24.17 3.77 -25.16
N VAL A 159 24.89 2.77 -24.66
CA VAL A 159 24.93 1.43 -25.28
C VAL A 159 23.58 0.68 -25.27
N LEU A 160 22.59 1.16 -24.51
CA LEU A 160 21.27 0.52 -24.41
C LEU A 160 20.18 1.18 -25.26
N CYS A 161 20.22 2.50 -25.43
CA CYS A 161 19.16 3.25 -26.12
C CYS A 161 19.68 4.14 -27.25
N GLY A 162 21.00 4.26 -27.42
CA GLY A 162 21.62 5.03 -28.48
C GLY A 162 21.63 6.55 -28.27
N THR A 163 21.07 7.07 -27.18
CA THR A 163 21.10 8.52 -26.89
C THR A 163 22.54 8.99 -26.75
N ASP A 164 22.94 9.94 -27.59
CA ASP A 164 24.30 10.49 -27.65
C ASP A 164 24.52 11.69 -26.72
N ALA A 165 25.76 12.17 -26.67
CA ALA A 165 26.16 13.28 -25.82
C ALA A 165 25.53 14.62 -26.23
N ASP A 166 25.24 14.81 -27.52
CA ASP A 166 24.61 16.03 -28.02
C ASP A 166 23.16 16.11 -27.56
N ASP A 167 22.42 15.00 -27.66
CA ASP A 167 21.04 14.86 -27.13
C ASP A 167 20.99 15.03 -25.60
N LEU A 168 22.04 14.60 -24.89
CA LEU A 168 22.13 14.74 -23.44
C LEU A 168 22.64 16.11 -22.98
N GLY A 169 23.25 16.90 -23.86
CA GLY A 169 24.01 18.10 -23.53
C GLY A 169 25.21 17.83 -22.61
N ARG A 170 25.64 16.58 -22.48
CA ARG A 170 26.75 16.10 -21.65
C ARG A 170 27.15 14.68 -22.04
N ASN A 171 28.36 14.26 -21.69
CA ASN A 171 28.77 12.87 -21.90
C ASN A 171 27.88 11.90 -21.08
N PRO A 172 27.59 10.69 -21.61
CA PRO A 172 26.96 9.63 -20.83
C PRO A 172 27.74 9.30 -19.56
N ASP A 173 27.03 8.81 -18.56
CA ASP A 173 27.63 8.34 -17.31
C ASP A 173 28.23 6.94 -17.54
N VAL A 174 29.46 6.69 -17.07
CA VAL A 174 30.11 5.39 -17.20
C VAL A 174 29.81 4.55 -15.96
N HIS A 175 29.07 3.47 -16.16
CA HIS A 175 28.57 2.57 -15.14
C HIS A 175 29.45 1.32 -14.98
N HIS A 176 29.84 0.97 -13.76
CA HIS A 176 30.44 -0.34 -13.47
C HIS A 176 29.37 -1.44 -13.43
N ILE A 177 29.47 -2.45 -14.30
CA ILE A 177 28.54 -3.59 -14.40
C ILE A 177 28.62 -4.45 -13.13
N VAL A 178 29.85 -4.73 -12.67
CA VAL A 178 30.14 -5.27 -11.34
C VAL A 178 30.69 -4.13 -10.47
N PRO A 179 30.01 -3.75 -9.37
CA PRO A 179 30.41 -2.61 -8.55
C PRO A 179 31.81 -2.77 -7.95
N VAL A 180 32.54 -1.66 -7.83
CA VAL A 180 33.92 -1.61 -7.29
C VAL A 180 34.05 -2.31 -5.93
N ARG A 181 33.06 -2.16 -5.04
CA ARG A 181 33.07 -2.81 -3.71
C ARG A 181 33.24 -4.32 -3.76
N VAL A 182 32.71 -4.98 -4.81
CA VAL A 182 32.82 -6.44 -4.96
C VAL A 182 34.28 -6.86 -5.17
N PHE A 183 35.08 -6.03 -5.84
CA PHE A 183 36.51 -6.27 -6.04
C PHE A 183 37.31 -5.95 -4.78
N VAL A 184 36.98 -4.86 -4.07
CA VAL A 184 37.65 -4.49 -2.81
C VAL A 184 37.40 -5.52 -1.70
N GLU A 185 36.22 -6.13 -1.67
CA GLU A 185 35.85 -7.16 -0.69
C GLU A 185 36.39 -8.57 -1.04
N ALA A 186 36.86 -8.79 -2.28
CA ALA A 186 37.35 -10.08 -2.75
C ALA A 186 38.85 -10.27 -2.41
N ASP A 187 39.20 -11.45 -1.90
CA ASP A 187 40.58 -11.77 -1.56
C ASP A 187 41.46 -11.83 -2.83
N GLY A 188 42.57 -11.10 -2.81
CA GLY A 188 43.52 -11.03 -3.93
C GLY A 188 43.15 -10.12 -5.10
N GLN A 189 42.11 -9.27 -4.97
CA GLN A 189 41.74 -8.28 -5.99
C GLN A 189 41.99 -6.84 -5.50
N ASP A 190 42.42 -5.97 -6.42
CA ASP A 190 42.57 -4.54 -6.18
C ASP A 190 41.34 -3.78 -6.74
N ARG A 191 41.09 -2.58 -6.21
CA ARG A 191 40.14 -1.61 -6.78
C ARG A 191 40.38 -1.37 -8.28
N ALA A 192 41.64 -1.35 -8.71
CA ALA A 192 42.01 -1.18 -10.11
C ALA A 192 41.44 -2.28 -11.02
N ASP A 193 41.22 -3.50 -10.51
CA ASP A 193 40.65 -4.61 -11.28
C ASP A 193 39.19 -4.37 -11.67
N ALA A 194 38.50 -3.48 -10.94
CA ALA A 194 37.15 -3.07 -11.30
C ALA A 194 37.12 -2.19 -12.56
N HIS A 195 38.26 -1.59 -12.95
CA HIS A 195 38.40 -0.65 -14.06
C HIS A 195 38.75 -1.32 -15.39
N ASP A 196 38.13 -2.47 -15.65
CA ASP A 196 38.21 -3.16 -16.92
C ASP A 196 37.16 -2.63 -17.90
N LEU A 197 37.50 -2.54 -19.19
CA LEU A 197 36.58 -2.11 -20.25
C LEU A 197 35.35 -3.03 -20.36
N ASP A 198 35.51 -4.33 -20.11
CA ASP A 198 34.44 -5.32 -20.12
C ASP A 198 33.53 -5.19 -18.89
N ASN A 199 33.97 -4.45 -17.86
CA ASN A 199 33.22 -4.18 -16.65
C ASN A 199 32.56 -2.79 -16.64
N VAL A 200 32.66 -1.99 -17.71
CA VAL A 200 32.08 -0.64 -17.76
C VAL A 200 31.25 -0.38 -19.01
N ALA A 201 30.15 0.38 -18.85
CA ALA A 201 29.22 0.72 -19.92
C ALA A 201 28.85 2.21 -19.89
N SER A 202 28.85 2.88 -21.04
CA SER A 202 28.37 4.27 -21.14
C SER A 202 26.84 4.29 -21.23
N LEU A 203 26.18 4.98 -20.30
CA LEU A 203 24.72 4.98 -20.15
C LEU A 203 24.17 6.41 -19.98
N CYS A 204 23.04 6.70 -20.61
CA CYS A 204 22.30 7.92 -20.33
C CYS A 204 21.73 7.89 -18.89
N PRO A 205 21.35 9.04 -18.29
CA PRO A 205 20.92 9.10 -16.89
C PRO A 205 19.73 8.17 -16.57
N GLY A 206 18.82 8.00 -17.52
CA GLY A 206 17.67 7.09 -17.38
C GLY A 206 18.07 5.62 -17.40
N CYS A 207 18.96 5.22 -18.31
CA CYS A 207 19.47 3.85 -18.37
C CYS A 207 20.42 3.53 -17.21
N HIS A 208 21.23 4.51 -16.80
CA HIS A 208 22.13 4.41 -15.65
C HIS A 208 21.35 4.10 -14.36
N ARG A 209 20.32 4.91 -14.07
CA ARG A 209 19.43 4.67 -12.93
C ARG A 209 18.82 3.27 -12.95
N ARG A 210 18.34 2.81 -14.12
CA ARG A 210 17.77 1.47 -14.25
C ARG A 210 18.80 0.37 -13.97
N ALA A 211 20.05 0.56 -14.39
CA ALA A 211 21.13 -0.38 -14.14
C ALA A 211 21.51 -0.42 -12.64
N GLU A 212 21.61 0.73 -11.98
CA GLU A 212 21.87 0.83 -10.53
C GLU A 212 20.84 0.06 -9.69
N PHE A 213 19.56 0.15 -10.04
CA PHE A 213 18.48 -0.54 -9.34
C PHE A 213 18.25 -1.99 -9.83
N GLY A 214 19.14 -2.54 -10.67
CA GLY A 214 19.04 -3.93 -11.13
C GLY A 214 17.93 -4.20 -12.17
N ASN A 215 17.29 -3.16 -12.70
CA ASN A 215 16.28 -3.27 -13.76
C ASN A 215 16.89 -3.50 -15.16
N VAL A 216 18.22 -3.54 -15.23
CA VAL A 216 18.99 -4.01 -16.39
C VAL A 216 19.90 -5.14 -15.91
N PRO A 217 19.73 -6.38 -16.39
CA PRO A 217 20.55 -7.48 -15.92
C PRO A 217 21.99 -7.34 -16.44
N ARG A 218 22.97 -7.72 -15.62
CA ARG A 218 24.41 -7.53 -15.93
C ARG A 218 24.84 -8.17 -17.26
N ASN A 219 24.26 -9.32 -17.62
CA ASN A 219 24.53 -9.99 -18.89
C ASN A 219 24.10 -9.16 -20.11
N ARG A 220 23.06 -8.34 -19.99
CA ARG A 220 22.62 -7.42 -21.04
C ARG A 220 23.63 -6.30 -21.22
N LEU A 221 24.16 -5.74 -20.14
CA LEU A 221 25.21 -4.72 -20.20
C LEU A 221 26.49 -5.28 -20.83
N ARG A 222 26.94 -6.46 -20.40
CA ARG A 222 28.11 -7.14 -20.98
C ARG A 222 27.99 -7.34 -22.49
N ARG A 223 26.82 -7.80 -22.95
CA ARG A 223 26.54 -7.96 -24.39
C ARG A 223 26.54 -6.63 -25.13
N ALA A 224 26.00 -5.57 -24.52
CA ALA A 224 25.92 -4.25 -25.15
C ALA A 224 27.32 -3.62 -25.36
N VAL A 225 28.27 -3.91 -24.48
CA VAL A 225 29.64 -3.39 -24.57
C VAL A 225 30.61 -4.29 -25.34
N GLY A 226 30.14 -5.44 -25.85
CA GLY A 226 30.98 -6.41 -26.55
C GLY A 226 31.96 -7.18 -25.65
N ALA A 227 31.71 -7.22 -24.34
CA ALA A 227 32.53 -7.97 -23.39
C ALA A 227 32.47 -9.47 -23.68
N ARG A 228 33.62 -10.16 -23.51
CA ARG A 228 33.74 -11.60 -23.78
C ARG A 228 33.13 -12.48 -22.68
#